data_AF-A0A9D8P9W0-F1
#
_entry.id   AF-A0A9D8P9W0-F1
#
_cell.length_a   1.000
_cell.length_b   1.000
_cell.length_c   1.000
_cell.angle_alpha   90.00
_cell.angle_beta   90.00
_cell.angle_gamma   90.00
#
_symmetry.space_group_name_H-M   'P 1'
#
loop_
_entity.id
_entity.type
_entity.pdbx_description
1 polymer ?
#
loop_
_entity_poly.entity_id
_entity_poly.type
_entity_poly.pdbx_seq_one_letter_code
_entity_poly.pdbx_strand_id
1 'polypeptide(L)'
;MNDYIICLKRVFKRLPISIVIILIATPCLSQALRESSDQVWRVGDQRWTVQEEIQFGKWVNENIQEDFFIRYNIPTDCADVPYAIRWIYARINHLPAAATTKDGKLIGHWSKNWKVLPTHTEWSQDKRFRAALFYLISETWTGTLPKDTYPVRISPDSITPGTLLVMAKSHVAIIGYVCLDGSQAHPVQTWESVLPVKVRKLSLRDFFSPKPERTHPLGLVKFRWPIFENGEWKYLSIKQHPFYSEEQYTPAFYKKHADFIEAVAKRIDPTEYHPMEKMVKVMEKITRLLKERASAVLAGYQQCAKEGCAAGSTLWEIHNTLNRDEMIILLMDHLSRIIESTHLNKEMVKEMMESVVIQIAENRSVTFYDVYRNCSWFSPHPKDSIEARWGLKKCEMIRTQIQTARDCIAFFEKTYRKRDSQYTDFGIRQQQEILRRLNEELMRSDCHLTASVNY
;
A
#
# COMPACT_ATOMS: atom_id res chain seq x y z
N MET A 1 -49.45 41.87 -22.51
CA MET A 1 -50.50 41.22 -23.29
C MET A 1 -50.98 40.04 -22.47
N ASN A 2 -52.13 40.24 -21.80
CA ASN A 2 -53.07 39.35 -21.10
C ASN A 2 -52.49 38.20 -20.24
N ASP A 3 -52.55 38.25 -18.90
CA ASP A 3 -53.71 38.13 -17.98
C ASP A 3 -54.37 36.74 -17.93
N TYR A 4 -54.31 36.10 -16.74
CA TYR A 4 -55.39 35.47 -15.93
C TYR A 4 -54.70 34.84 -14.67
N ILE A 5 -54.82 35.23 -13.39
CA ILE A 5 -55.96 35.47 -12.45
C ILE A 5 -56.84 34.20 -12.33
N ILE A 6 -57.21 33.57 -11.18
CA ILE A 6 -57.12 33.81 -9.73
C ILE A 6 -57.55 32.51 -8.96
N CYS A 7 -57.12 32.37 -7.69
CA CYS A 7 -57.69 31.66 -6.51
C CYS A 7 -58.42 30.29 -6.61
N LEU A 8 -58.07 29.41 -5.67
CA LEU A 8 -58.99 29.10 -4.55
C LEU A 8 -58.26 28.69 -3.26
N LYS A 9 -58.71 29.31 -2.16
CA LYS A 9 -58.26 29.15 -0.76
C LYS A 9 -59.07 28.04 -0.05
N ARG A 10 -58.44 27.50 1.01
CA ARG A 10 -58.99 26.87 2.24
C ARG A 10 -59.60 25.47 2.11
N VAL A 11 -59.04 24.50 2.85
CA VAL A 11 -59.59 24.05 4.15
C VAL A 11 -58.46 23.51 5.03
N PHE A 12 -58.26 24.14 6.19
CA PHE A 12 -57.52 23.63 7.34
C PHE A 12 -58.47 22.70 8.12
N LYS A 13 -58.15 21.40 8.27
CA LYS A 13 -58.64 20.59 9.39
C LYS A 13 -57.56 19.60 9.86
N ARG A 14 -57.22 19.80 11.12
CA ARG A 14 -56.39 19.02 12.05
C ARG A 14 -56.58 17.51 11.93
N LEU A 15 -55.48 16.76 11.94
CA LEU A 15 -55.36 15.49 12.67
C LEU A 15 -53.88 15.17 12.93
N PRO A 16 -53.42 15.11 14.19
CA PRO A 16 -52.09 14.62 14.54
C PRO A 16 -52.17 13.10 14.72
N ILE A 17 -51.48 12.34 13.89
CA ILE A 17 -51.16 10.94 14.19
C ILE A 17 -49.64 10.87 14.27
N SER A 18 -49.13 11.20 15.44
CA SER A 18 -47.80 10.80 15.87
C SER A 18 -47.79 9.28 15.98
N ILE A 19 -47.46 8.59 14.88
CA ILE A 19 -47.05 7.19 14.94
C ILE A 19 -45.66 7.21 15.58
N VAL A 20 -45.63 7.12 16.91
CA VAL A 20 -44.43 6.72 17.65
C VAL A 20 -44.22 5.25 17.28
N ILE A 21 -43.43 5.00 16.24
CA ILE A 21 -42.85 3.68 16.02
C ILE A 21 -41.88 3.48 17.18
N ILE A 22 -42.36 2.88 18.26
CA ILE A 22 -41.51 2.26 19.26
C ILE A 22 -40.83 1.12 18.52
N LEU A 23 -39.67 1.39 17.92
CA LEU A 23 -38.68 0.38 17.62
C LEU A 23 -38.29 -0.19 18.99
N ILE A 24 -39.06 -1.20 19.43
CA ILE A 24 -38.62 -2.12 20.46
C ILE A 24 -37.43 -2.81 19.79
N ALA A 25 -36.24 -2.21 19.96
CA ALA A 25 -34.99 -2.91 19.83
C ALA A 25 -35.09 -4.02 20.87
N THR A 26 -35.63 -5.17 20.47
CA THR A 26 -35.49 -6.41 21.22
C THR A 26 -33.99 -6.53 21.42
N PRO A 27 -33.49 -6.37 22.66
CA PRO A 27 -32.09 -6.64 22.89
C PRO A 27 -31.93 -8.09 22.48
N CYS A 28 -31.27 -8.31 21.35
CA CYS A 28 -30.91 -9.64 20.91
C CYS A 28 -30.11 -10.19 22.09
N LEU A 29 -30.73 -11.09 22.86
CA LEU A 29 -30.21 -11.62 24.10
C LEU A 29 -29.02 -12.49 23.70
N SER A 30 -27.88 -11.86 23.44
CA SER A 30 -26.64 -12.54 23.16
C SER A 30 -26.30 -13.29 24.43
N GLN A 31 -26.32 -14.61 24.38
CA GLN A 31 -25.84 -15.45 25.46
C GLN A 31 -24.48 -14.90 25.92
N ALA A 32 -24.36 -14.52 27.18
CA ALA A 32 -23.12 -14.00 27.74
C ALA A 32 -22.03 -15.05 27.52
N LEU A 33 -21.07 -14.73 26.64
CA LEU A 33 -19.98 -15.64 26.31
C LEU A 33 -19.09 -15.76 27.54
N ARG A 34 -19.08 -16.94 28.17
CA ARG A 34 -18.15 -17.23 29.27
C ARG A 34 -16.77 -17.53 28.71
N GLU A 35 -15.98 -16.49 28.54
CA GLU A 35 -14.61 -16.58 28.02
C GLU A 35 -13.66 -17.28 29.00
N SER A 36 -12.71 -18.03 28.44
CA SER A 36 -11.72 -18.79 29.22
C SER A 36 -10.42 -17.97 29.35
N SER A 37 -9.79 -17.99 30.52
CA SER A 37 -8.43 -17.43 30.72
C SER A 37 -7.36 -18.07 29.85
N ASP A 38 -7.65 -19.23 29.27
CA ASP A 38 -6.70 -20.02 28.46
C ASP A 38 -6.68 -19.59 26.99
N GLN A 39 -7.61 -18.71 26.59
CA GLN A 39 -7.68 -18.16 25.24
C GLN A 39 -6.46 -17.27 24.95
N VAL A 40 -6.22 -16.98 23.67
CA VAL A 40 -5.13 -16.09 23.24
C VAL A 40 -5.34 -14.68 23.81
N TRP A 41 -6.57 -14.15 23.67
CA TRP A 41 -7.05 -12.97 24.39
C TRP A 41 -8.56 -13.04 24.58
N ARG A 42 -9.07 -12.19 25.48
CA ARG A 42 -10.48 -12.04 25.79
C ARG A 42 -11.08 -10.87 25.01
N VAL A 43 -12.31 -11.04 24.52
CA VAL A 43 -13.04 -10.03 23.74
C VAL A 43 -14.30 -9.51 24.45
N GLY A 44 -14.80 -10.23 25.46
CA GLY A 44 -16.04 -9.88 26.16
C GLY A 44 -17.22 -9.70 25.21
N ASP A 45 -17.90 -8.55 25.31
CA ASP A 45 -19.05 -8.20 24.46
C ASP A 45 -18.66 -7.44 23.18
N GLN A 46 -17.36 -7.21 22.96
CA GLN A 46 -16.92 -6.42 21.80
C GLN A 46 -17.05 -7.21 20.51
N ARG A 47 -17.52 -6.54 19.45
CA ARG A 47 -17.78 -7.15 18.13
C ARG A 47 -17.34 -6.19 17.04
N TRP A 48 -17.06 -6.76 15.87
CA TRP A 48 -16.88 -5.95 14.67
C TRP A 48 -18.19 -5.26 14.30
N THR A 49 -18.07 -3.98 13.99
CA THR A 49 -19.13 -3.12 13.47
C THR A 49 -18.56 -2.29 12.34
N VAL A 50 -19.42 -1.57 11.60
CA VAL A 50 -18.93 -0.60 10.60
C VAL A 50 -18.07 0.48 11.25
N GLN A 51 -18.43 0.94 12.45
CA GLN A 51 -17.63 1.92 13.19
C GLN A 51 -16.25 1.37 13.54
N GLU A 52 -16.18 0.09 13.92
CA GLU A 52 -14.92 -0.57 14.23
C GLU A 52 -14.03 -0.75 12.99
N GLU A 53 -14.63 -1.03 11.82
CA GLU A 53 -13.88 -1.04 10.55
C GLU A 53 -13.31 0.34 10.19
N ILE A 54 -14.01 1.42 10.55
CA ILE A 54 -13.52 2.80 10.37
C ILE A 54 -12.34 3.07 11.32
N GLN A 55 -12.45 2.67 12.59
CA GLN A 55 -11.35 2.82 13.55
C GLN A 55 -10.14 1.97 13.17
N PHE A 56 -10.37 0.75 12.67
CA PHE A 56 -9.32 -0.09 12.09
C PHE A 56 -8.62 0.60 10.93
N GLY A 57 -9.37 1.17 9.99
CA GLY A 57 -8.79 1.92 8.88
C GLY A 57 -7.96 3.12 9.34
N LYS A 58 -8.48 3.91 10.29
CA LYS A 58 -7.72 5.01 10.89
C LYS A 58 -6.42 4.53 11.51
N TRP A 59 -6.47 3.45 12.29
CA TRP A 59 -5.27 2.88 12.91
C TRP A 59 -4.27 2.40 11.85
N VAL A 60 -4.73 1.74 10.78
CA VAL A 60 -3.86 1.31 9.66
C VAL A 60 -3.15 2.51 9.03
N ASN A 61 -3.89 3.58 8.74
CA ASN A 61 -3.35 4.80 8.14
C ASN A 61 -2.28 5.47 9.01
N GLU A 62 -2.51 5.54 10.33
CA GLU A 62 -1.65 6.25 11.27
C GLU A 62 -0.44 5.43 11.74
N ASN A 63 -0.58 4.10 11.86
CA ASN A 63 0.40 3.26 12.56
C ASN A 63 1.22 2.36 11.63
N ILE A 64 0.70 2.01 10.45
CA ILE A 64 1.41 1.15 9.51
C ILE A 64 2.32 2.00 8.64
N GLN A 65 3.62 1.75 8.81
CA GLN A 65 4.71 2.40 8.10
C GLN A 65 5.62 1.32 7.49
N GLU A 66 6.52 1.76 6.62
CA GLU A 66 7.47 0.91 5.89
C GLU A 66 8.25 -0.07 6.78
N ASP A 67 8.59 0.36 7.99
CA ASP A 67 9.40 -0.36 8.98
C ASP A 67 8.59 -1.10 10.04
N PHE A 68 7.24 -1.09 9.97
CA PHE A 68 6.38 -1.60 11.04
C PHE A 68 6.76 -3.02 11.48
N PHE A 69 6.88 -3.96 10.55
CA PHE A 69 7.24 -5.35 10.88
C PHE A 69 8.71 -5.55 11.23
N ILE A 70 9.60 -4.66 10.76
CA ILE A 70 11.01 -4.61 11.20
C ILE A 70 11.06 -4.26 12.69
N ARG A 71 10.39 -3.16 13.09
CA ARG A 71 10.37 -2.66 14.48
C ARG A 71 9.90 -3.73 15.46
N TYR A 72 8.90 -4.53 15.08
CA TYR A 72 8.33 -5.56 15.94
C TYR A 72 8.90 -6.97 15.72
N ASN A 73 9.90 -7.13 14.83
CA ASN A 73 10.52 -8.42 14.51
C ASN A 73 9.48 -9.48 14.11
N ILE A 74 8.57 -9.12 13.20
CA ILE A 74 7.52 -10.01 12.69
C ILE A 74 7.94 -10.47 11.29
N PRO A 75 8.14 -11.78 11.06
CA PRO A 75 8.36 -12.29 9.72
C PRO A 75 7.06 -12.17 8.93
N THR A 76 7.09 -11.48 7.79
CA THR A 76 5.93 -11.36 6.91
C THR A 76 6.34 -11.53 5.46
N ASP A 77 5.55 -12.28 4.70
CA ASP A 77 5.42 -12.17 3.25
C ASP A 77 4.06 -11.57 2.86
N CYS A 78 3.75 -11.56 1.56
CA CYS A 78 2.55 -10.96 0.97
C CYS A 78 1.27 -11.17 1.80
N ALA A 79 0.89 -12.43 2.05
CA ALA A 79 -0.40 -12.76 2.66
C ALA A 79 -0.40 -12.57 4.18
N ASP A 80 0.78 -12.59 4.81
CA ASP A 80 0.95 -12.40 6.24
C ASP A 80 0.58 -10.98 6.68
N VAL A 81 0.90 -9.99 5.85
CA VAL A 81 0.69 -8.57 6.14
C VAL A 81 -0.74 -8.27 6.60
N PRO A 82 -1.79 -8.54 5.80
CA PRO A 82 -3.15 -8.19 6.20
C PRO A 82 -3.63 -8.99 7.42
N TYR A 83 -3.28 -10.28 7.55
CA TYR A 83 -3.63 -11.08 8.73
C TYR A 83 -2.99 -10.51 9.99
N ALA A 84 -1.69 -10.22 9.95
CA ALA A 84 -0.96 -9.71 11.08
C ALA A 84 -1.49 -8.35 11.54
N ILE A 85 -1.69 -7.42 10.59
CA ILE A 85 -2.27 -6.09 10.86
C ILE A 85 -3.65 -6.23 11.52
N ARG A 86 -4.53 -7.09 10.96
CA ARG A 86 -5.88 -7.31 11.50
C ARG A 86 -5.85 -7.92 12.90
N TRP A 87 -5.02 -8.93 13.14
CA TRP A 87 -4.91 -9.59 14.45
C TRP A 87 -4.28 -8.70 15.51
N ILE A 88 -3.27 -7.88 15.16
CA ILE A 88 -2.68 -6.91 16.07
C ILE A 88 -3.73 -5.88 16.50
N TYR A 89 -4.45 -5.29 15.55
CA TYR A 89 -5.50 -4.34 15.86
C TYR A 89 -6.62 -4.95 16.72
N ALA A 90 -7.07 -6.16 16.35
CA ALA A 90 -8.10 -6.88 17.11
C ALA A 90 -7.64 -7.18 18.54
N ARG A 91 -6.36 -7.51 18.74
CA ARG A 91 -5.80 -7.74 20.06
C ARG A 91 -5.70 -6.46 20.89
N ILE A 92 -5.33 -5.33 20.29
CA ILE A 92 -5.28 -4.03 20.97
C ILE A 92 -6.67 -3.62 21.45
N ASN A 93 -7.68 -3.81 20.59
CA ASN A 93 -9.04 -3.37 20.85
C ASN A 93 -9.95 -4.49 21.36
N HIS A 94 -9.42 -5.63 21.84
CA HIS A 94 -10.24 -6.72 22.38
C HIS A 94 -11.37 -7.20 21.44
N LEU A 95 -11.13 -7.25 20.14
CA LEU A 95 -12.10 -7.72 19.14
C LEU A 95 -11.88 -9.20 18.79
N PRO A 96 -12.94 -9.90 18.36
CA PRO A 96 -12.79 -11.27 17.89
C PRO A 96 -12.05 -11.30 16.54
N ALA A 97 -10.92 -12.00 16.47
CA ALA A 97 -10.26 -12.32 15.20
C ALA A 97 -10.24 -13.82 14.96
N ALA A 98 -10.24 -14.19 13.68
CA ALA A 98 -10.13 -15.56 13.21
C ALA A 98 -9.36 -15.63 11.89
N ALA A 99 -8.93 -16.83 11.53
CA ALA A 99 -8.39 -17.17 10.23
C ALA A 99 -8.58 -18.66 9.95
N THR A 100 -8.67 -19.02 8.68
CA THR A 100 -8.73 -20.39 8.21
C THR A 100 -7.34 -20.86 7.84
N THR A 101 -6.84 -21.91 8.50
CA THR A 101 -5.53 -22.49 8.19
C THR A 101 -5.51 -23.15 6.81
N LYS A 102 -4.30 -23.48 6.32
CA LYS A 102 -4.09 -24.23 5.07
C LYS A 102 -4.88 -25.56 5.04
N ASP A 103 -5.06 -26.20 6.19
CA ASP A 103 -5.85 -27.44 6.36
C ASP A 103 -7.36 -27.19 6.50
N GLY A 104 -7.82 -25.94 6.40
CA GLY A 104 -9.23 -25.59 6.49
C GLY A 104 -9.78 -25.44 7.92
N LYS A 105 -8.93 -25.48 8.94
CA LYS A 105 -9.35 -25.31 10.34
C LYS A 105 -9.51 -23.83 10.67
N LEU A 106 -10.63 -23.46 11.29
CA LEU A 106 -10.81 -22.13 11.85
C LEU A 106 -10.07 -22.01 13.18
N ILE A 107 -9.15 -21.05 13.26
CA ILE A 107 -8.46 -20.65 14.50
C ILE A 107 -8.81 -19.20 14.79
N GLY A 108 -8.72 -18.80 16.06
CA GLY A 108 -8.94 -17.40 16.42
C GLY A 108 -8.51 -17.08 17.84
N HIS A 109 -8.95 -15.93 18.34
CA HIS A 109 -8.64 -15.47 19.70
C HIS A 109 -9.01 -16.51 20.78
N TRP A 110 -10.02 -17.34 20.53
CA TRP A 110 -10.51 -18.37 21.45
C TRP A 110 -9.62 -19.62 21.52
N SER A 111 -8.62 -19.75 20.65
CA SER A 111 -7.71 -20.90 20.64
C SER A 111 -6.93 -21.00 21.95
N LYS A 112 -6.73 -22.24 22.47
CA LYS A 112 -6.10 -22.50 23.78
C LYS A 112 -4.72 -23.14 23.72
N ASN A 113 -4.18 -23.33 22.51
CA ASN A 113 -2.90 -24.00 22.28
C ASN A 113 -1.73 -23.33 23.00
N TRP A 114 -1.84 -22.03 23.29
CA TRP A 114 -0.79 -21.21 23.90
C TRP A 114 -1.04 -20.85 25.36
N LYS A 115 -1.99 -21.52 26.03
CA LYS A 115 -2.41 -21.19 27.41
C LYS A 115 -1.28 -21.16 28.44
N VAL A 116 -0.20 -21.93 28.21
CA VAL A 116 0.96 -22.01 29.10
C VAL A 116 1.87 -20.78 29.01
N LEU A 117 1.73 -19.98 27.95
CA LEU A 117 2.53 -18.76 27.76
C LEU A 117 1.91 -17.58 28.53
N PRO A 118 2.74 -16.69 29.09
CA PRO A 118 2.25 -15.51 29.80
C PRO A 118 1.63 -14.50 28.83
N THR A 119 0.66 -13.74 29.33
CA THR A 119 0.03 -12.61 28.63
C THR A 119 0.65 -11.28 29.08
N HIS A 120 0.40 -10.23 28.33
CA HIS A 120 0.84 -8.87 28.66
C HIS A 120 -0.18 -7.85 28.13
N THR A 121 -0.31 -6.66 28.73
CA THR A 121 -1.25 -5.63 28.23
C THR A 121 -0.86 -5.16 26.84
N GLU A 122 0.41 -4.79 26.67
CA GLU A 122 1.04 -4.44 25.39
C GLU A 122 1.22 -5.67 24.50
N TRP A 123 0.61 -5.66 23.32
CA TRP A 123 0.55 -6.82 22.40
C TRP A 123 1.93 -7.29 21.96
N SER A 124 2.86 -6.35 21.78
CA SER A 124 4.22 -6.63 21.28
C SER A 124 5.10 -7.33 22.32
N GLN A 125 4.66 -7.38 23.58
CA GLN A 125 5.33 -8.08 24.69
C GLN A 125 4.54 -9.33 25.15
N ASP A 126 3.30 -9.50 24.67
CA ASP A 126 2.43 -10.62 25.01
C ASP A 126 2.92 -11.90 24.30
N LYS A 127 3.67 -12.74 25.03
CA LYS A 127 4.27 -13.97 24.49
C LYS A 127 3.21 -14.94 23.96
N ARG A 128 2.04 -15.01 24.61
CA ARG A 128 0.93 -15.85 24.16
C ARG A 128 0.38 -15.37 22.83
N PHE A 129 0.06 -14.08 22.73
CA PHE A 129 -0.43 -13.49 21.49
C PHE A 129 0.58 -13.64 20.35
N ARG A 130 1.85 -13.33 20.61
CA ARG A 130 2.90 -13.42 19.59
C ARG A 130 3.10 -14.85 19.08
N ALA A 131 3.03 -15.85 19.95
CA ALA A 131 3.12 -17.24 19.53
C ALA A 131 1.92 -17.65 18.65
N ALA A 132 0.72 -17.18 18.98
CA ALA A 132 -0.47 -17.40 18.15
C ALA A 132 -0.38 -16.67 16.80
N LEU A 133 0.12 -15.43 16.78
CA LEU A 133 0.33 -14.64 15.57
C LEU A 133 1.37 -15.29 14.63
N PHE A 134 2.46 -15.80 15.17
CA PHE A 134 3.48 -16.49 14.35
C PHE A 134 2.98 -17.84 13.83
N TYR A 135 2.18 -18.56 14.63
CA TYR A 135 1.50 -19.75 14.14
C TYR A 135 0.54 -19.41 12.99
N LEU A 136 -0.28 -18.37 13.15
CA LEU A 136 -1.18 -17.88 12.11
C LEU A 136 -0.43 -17.67 10.79
N ILE A 137 0.63 -16.87 10.82
CA ILE A 137 1.48 -16.55 9.67
C ILE A 137 1.99 -17.85 9.00
N SER A 138 2.47 -18.82 9.78
CA SER A 138 2.95 -20.10 9.23
C SER A 138 1.85 -21.03 8.68
N GLU A 139 0.60 -20.78 9.04
CA GLU A 139 -0.56 -21.62 8.70
C GLU A 139 -1.52 -20.97 7.72
N THR A 140 -1.27 -19.71 7.32
CA THR A 140 -2.00 -18.99 6.29
C THR A 140 -1.14 -18.76 5.06
N TRP A 141 -1.79 -18.52 3.93
CA TRP A 141 -1.16 -18.09 2.69
C TRP A 141 -2.22 -17.43 1.80
N THR A 142 -1.83 -16.90 0.64
CA THR A 142 -2.75 -16.19 -0.28
C THR A 142 -4.03 -16.99 -0.61
N GLY A 143 -3.94 -18.31 -0.73
CA GLY A 143 -5.10 -19.18 -1.00
C GLY A 143 -6.03 -19.43 0.19
N THR A 144 -5.67 -19.04 1.41
CA THR A 144 -6.57 -19.06 2.57
C THR A 144 -7.50 -17.84 2.62
N LEU A 145 -7.03 -16.68 2.18
CA LEU A 145 -7.78 -15.41 2.24
C LEU A 145 -9.18 -15.44 1.63
N PRO A 146 -9.43 -16.14 0.50
CA PRO A 146 -10.78 -16.34 -0.02
C PRO A 146 -11.81 -16.89 0.98
N LYS A 147 -11.37 -17.67 1.98
CA LYS A 147 -12.24 -18.27 3.00
C LYS A 147 -12.59 -17.26 4.11
N ASP A 148 -11.69 -16.32 4.33
CA ASP A 148 -11.68 -15.36 5.44
C ASP A 148 -12.12 -13.96 5.03
N THR A 149 -12.36 -13.72 3.74
CA THR A 149 -12.74 -12.41 3.20
C THR A 149 -14.04 -12.46 2.40
N TYR A 150 -14.59 -11.29 2.08
CA TYR A 150 -15.77 -11.12 1.22
C TYR A 150 -15.57 -9.91 0.30
N PRO A 151 -16.11 -9.95 -0.93
CA PRO A 151 -15.99 -8.83 -1.87
C PRO A 151 -16.88 -7.67 -1.46
N VAL A 152 -16.37 -6.46 -1.63
CA VAL A 152 -17.06 -5.23 -1.28
C VAL A 152 -17.42 -4.40 -2.51
N ARG A 153 -18.44 -3.55 -2.34
CA ARG A 153 -18.75 -2.47 -3.26
C ARG A 153 -17.52 -1.58 -3.40
N ILE A 154 -17.29 -1.04 -4.58
CA ILE A 154 -16.27 -0.04 -4.85
C ILE A 154 -16.95 1.33 -4.68
N SER A 155 -16.70 1.97 -3.55
CA SER A 155 -17.17 3.31 -3.22
C SER A 155 -16.29 3.92 -2.11
N PRO A 156 -16.33 5.25 -1.91
CA PRO A 156 -15.45 5.91 -0.93
C PRO A 156 -15.65 5.45 0.52
N ASP A 157 -16.85 4.98 0.87
CA ASP A 157 -17.21 4.52 2.21
C ASP A 157 -16.83 3.05 2.48
N SER A 158 -16.63 2.24 1.44
CA SER A 158 -16.28 0.82 1.54
C SER A 158 -14.80 0.57 1.26
N ILE A 159 -14.18 1.34 0.37
CA ILE A 159 -12.76 1.25 0.08
C ILE A 159 -12.04 2.25 0.98
N THR A 160 -11.66 1.76 2.15
CA THR A 160 -10.97 2.52 3.20
C THR A 160 -9.59 1.91 3.45
N PRO A 161 -8.68 2.61 4.14
CA PRO A 161 -7.53 1.94 4.73
C PRO A 161 -7.97 0.69 5.51
N GLY A 162 -7.19 -0.38 5.42
CA GLY A 162 -7.55 -1.69 5.96
C GLY A 162 -8.34 -2.61 5.01
N THR A 163 -8.90 -2.10 3.91
CA THR A 163 -9.43 -2.95 2.83
C THR A 163 -8.30 -3.70 2.14
N LEU A 164 -8.54 -4.93 1.71
CA LEU A 164 -7.53 -5.77 1.08
C LEU A 164 -7.65 -5.71 -0.44
N LEU A 165 -6.51 -5.80 -1.11
CA LEU A 165 -6.40 -6.07 -2.54
C LEU A 165 -5.75 -7.44 -2.71
N VAL A 166 -6.49 -8.41 -3.24
CA VAL A 166 -5.98 -9.77 -3.51
C VAL A 166 -5.70 -9.92 -5.00
N MET A 167 -4.42 -10.05 -5.37
CA MET A 167 -3.95 -10.12 -6.74
C MET A 167 -3.44 -11.53 -7.06
N ALA A 168 -4.07 -12.19 -8.02
CA ALA A 168 -3.73 -13.55 -8.41
C ALA A 168 -3.65 -14.51 -7.20
N LYS A 169 -3.00 -15.66 -7.36
CA LYS A 169 -2.84 -16.65 -6.27
C LYS A 169 -1.62 -16.39 -5.37
N SER A 170 -0.85 -15.33 -5.61
CA SER A 170 0.47 -15.13 -4.99
C SER A 170 0.70 -13.78 -4.35
N HIS A 171 -0.14 -12.77 -4.58
CA HIS A 171 0.11 -11.43 -4.06
C HIS A 171 -1.10 -10.82 -3.38
N VAL A 172 -0.85 -10.10 -2.30
CA VAL A 172 -1.88 -9.47 -1.47
C VAL A 172 -1.33 -8.16 -0.95
N ALA A 173 -2.20 -7.17 -0.91
CA ALA A 173 -1.92 -5.86 -0.35
C ALA A 173 -3.03 -5.42 0.59
N ILE A 174 -2.72 -4.47 1.47
CA ILE A 174 -3.69 -3.77 2.29
C ILE A 174 -3.69 -2.29 1.92
N ILE A 175 -4.85 -1.70 1.74
CA ILE A 175 -4.96 -0.26 1.47
C ILE A 175 -4.45 0.48 2.70
N GLY A 176 -3.42 1.31 2.51
CA GLY A 176 -2.85 2.16 3.56
C GLY A 176 -3.47 3.57 3.54
N TYR A 177 -3.70 4.10 2.34
CA TYR A 177 -4.19 5.46 2.14
C TYR A 177 -5.26 5.51 1.06
N VAL A 178 -6.23 6.41 1.27
CA VAL A 178 -7.20 6.84 0.26
C VAL A 178 -7.12 8.36 0.19
N CYS A 179 -6.65 8.88 -0.95
CA CYS A 179 -6.33 10.29 -1.15
C CYS A 179 -7.31 10.90 -2.17
N LEU A 180 -8.19 11.77 -1.70
CA LEU A 180 -9.29 12.38 -2.48
C LEU A 180 -9.08 13.88 -2.69
N ASP A 181 -7.84 14.31 -2.82
CA ASP A 181 -7.48 15.72 -3.01
C ASP A 181 -6.88 15.99 -4.40
N GLY A 182 -6.69 14.96 -5.23
CA GLY A 182 -6.06 15.04 -6.54
C GLY A 182 -4.52 15.05 -6.51
N SER A 183 -3.89 14.89 -5.34
CA SER A 183 -2.43 14.90 -5.18
C SER A 183 -1.73 13.60 -5.59
N GLN A 184 -2.49 12.54 -5.92
CA GLN A 184 -1.97 11.23 -6.31
C GLN A 184 -2.35 10.88 -7.75
N ALA A 185 -1.57 10.00 -8.37
CA ALA A 185 -1.91 9.44 -9.69
C ALA A 185 -3.13 8.52 -9.59
N HIS A 186 -3.22 7.74 -8.51
CA HIS A 186 -4.39 6.95 -8.16
C HIS A 186 -4.87 7.30 -6.73
N PRO A 187 -6.18 7.41 -6.46
CA PRO A 187 -6.70 7.80 -5.14
C PRO A 187 -6.53 6.72 -4.05
N VAL A 188 -5.92 5.58 -4.37
CA VAL A 188 -5.76 4.43 -3.46
C VAL A 188 -4.31 4.00 -3.49
N GLN A 189 -3.72 3.82 -2.31
CA GLN A 189 -2.36 3.35 -2.13
C GLN A 189 -2.32 2.15 -1.19
N THR A 190 -1.45 1.20 -1.48
CA THR A 190 -1.37 -0.11 -0.84
C THR A 190 -0.03 -0.32 -0.16
N TRP A 191 -0.06 -0.92 1.03
CA TRP A 191 1.10 -1.50 1.68
C TRP A 191 1.27 -2.95 1.25
N GLU A 192 2.46 -3.30 0.79
CA GLU A 192 2.79 -4.60 0.20
C GLU A 192 4.09 -5.16 0.77
N SER A 193 4.20 -6.48 0.92
CA SER A 193 5.46 -7.15 1.25
C SER A 193 5.93 -8.00 0.08
N VAL A 194 6.70 -7.40 -0.83
CA VAL A 194 7.25 -8.07 -2.03
C VAL A 194 8.68 -8.59 -1.84
N LEU A 195 9.31 -8.23 -0.72
CA LEU A 195 10.67 -8.65 -0.38
C LEU A 195 10.65 -9.96 0.42
N PRO A 196 11.75 -10.73 0.44
CA PRO A 196 11.83 -11.96 1.22
C PRO A 196 11.51 -11.74 2.70
N VAL A 197 10.95 -12.75 3.36
CA VAL A 197 10.51 -12.75 4.78
C VAL A 197 11.58 -12.24 5.77
N LYS A 198 12.86 -12.33 5.41
CA LYS A 198 13.96 -11.82 6.24
C LYS A 198 14.03 -10.29 6.28
N VAL A 199 13.60 -9.62 5.20
CA VAL A 199 13.67 -8.16 5.03
C VAL A 199 12.55 -7.46 5.81
N ARG A 200 11.31 -7.95 5.72
CA ARG A 200 10.14 -7.48 6.50
C ARG A 200 9.76 -6.01 6.30
N LYS A 201 10.32 -5.39 5.26
CA LYS A 201 10.05 -4.01 4.88
C LYS A 201 8.81 -3.97 4.00
N LEU A 202 7.86 -3.11 4.34
CA LEU A 202 6.70 -2.87 3.49
C LEU A 202 7.08 -1.92 2.36
N SER A 203 6.36 -1.97 1.25
CA SER A 203 6.46 -1.02 0.14
C SER A 203 5.11 -0.33 0.01
N LEU A 204 5.12 1.01 -0.02
CA LEU A 204 3.94 1.78 -0.39
C LEU A 204 3.87 1.87 -1.91
N ARG A 205 2.74 1.50 -2.48
CA ARG A 205 2.52 1.53 -3.93
C ARG A 205 1.18 2.16 -4.27
N ASP A 206 1.07 2.70 -5.47
CA ASP A 206 -0.24 3.04 -6.01
C ASP A 206 -1.00 1.76 -6.35
N PHE A 207 -2.33 1.82 -6.20
CA PHE A 207 -3.19 0.71 -6.54
C PHE A 207 -2.94 0.26 -7.98
N PHE A 208 -2.57 -1.01 -8.10
CA PHE A 208 -2.39 -1.68 -9.36
C PHE A 208 -3.00 -3.07 -9.25
N SER A 209 -4.02 -3.36 -10.05
CA SER A 209 -4.64 -4.68 -10.04
C SER A 209 -5.00 -5.09 -11.45
N PRO A 210 -4.72 -6.35 -11.85
CA PRO A 210 -5.40 -6.91 -12.99
C PRO A 210 -6.91 -6.97 -12.72
N LYS A 211 -7.70 -7.16 -13.78
CA LYS A 211 -9.13 -7.41 -13.66
C LYS A 211 -9.38 -8.62 -12.75
N PRO A 212 -10.26 -8.53 -11.74
CA PRO A 212 -10.56 -9.64 -10.86
C PRO A 212 -11.40 -10.70 -11.60
N GLU A 213 -11.16 -11.97 -11.27
CA GLU A 213 -11.94 -13.11 -11.76
C GLU A 213 -12.97 -13.55 -10.72
N ARG A 214 -14.13 -14.05 -11.15
CA ARG A 214 -15.19 -14.50 -10.24
C ARG A 214 -14.88 -15.85 -9.59
N THR A 215 -14.09 -16.69 -10.25
CA THR A 215 -13.84 -18.09 -9.86
C THR A 215 -13.02 -18.22 -8.58
N HIS A 216 -12.27 -17.17 -8.24
CA HIS A 216 -11.51 -17.04 -7.02
C HIS A 216 -11.78 -15.61 -6.54
N PRO A 217 -12.26 -15.35 -5.32
CA PRO A 217 -12.60 -14.00 -4.88
C PRO A 217 -11.33 -13.14 -4.73
N LEU A 218 -10.86 -12.65 -5.88
CA LEU A 218 -9.76 -11.71 -6.07
C LEU A 218 -10.31 -10.29 -6.07
N GLY A 219 -9.41 -9.30 -5.99
CA GLY A 219 -9.76 -7.89 -6.05
C GLY A 219 -9.95 -7.28 -4.67
N LEU A 220 -10.91 -6.37 -4.55
CA LEU A 220 -11.15 -5.54 -3.37
C LEU A 220 -12.08 -6.27 -2.38
N VAL A 221 -11.53 -6.67 -1.23
CA VAL A 221 -12.22 -7.50 -0.24
C VAL A 221 -12.00 -6.98 1.19
N LYS A 222 -12.88 -7.38 2.12
CA LYS A 222 -12.71 -7.15 3.57
C LYS A 222 -12.75 -8.46 4.33
N PHE A 223 -12.14 -8.48 5.52
CA PHE A 223 -12.20 -9.63 6.43
C PHE A 223 -13.62 -9.90 6.91
N ARG A 224 -14.02 -11.17 6.89
CA ARG A 224 -15.25 -11.64 7.50
C ARG A 224 -15.16 -11.49 9.02
N TRP A 225 -16.31 -11.28 9.65
CA TRP A 225 -16.42 -11.02 11.08
C TRP A 225 -16.65 -12.33 11.81
N PRO A 226 -15.80 -12.70 12.77
CA PRO A 226 -16.08 -13.85 13.62
C PRO A 226 -17.24 -13.52 14.56
N ILE A 227 -18.22 -14.42 14.60
CA ILE A 227 -19.38 -14.37 15.48
C ILE A 227 -19.45 -15.66 16.28
N PHE A 228 -19.98 -15.57 17.50
CA PHE A 228 -20.25 -16.72 18.35
C PHE A 228 -21.74 -17.05 18.27
N GLU A 229 -22.08 -18.22 17.72
CA GLU A 229 -23.46 -18.67 17.56
C GLU A 229 -23.54 -20.18 17.80
N ASN A 230 -24.55 -20.64 18.54
CA ASN A 230 -24.76 -22.05 18.85
C ASN A 230 -23.55 -22.75 19.53
N GLY A 231 -22.83 -22.03 20.39
CA GLY A 231 -21.70 -22.57 21.14
C GLY A 231 -20.38 -22.61 20.35
N GLU A 232 -20.37 -22.13 19.10
CA GLU A 232 -19.19 -22.19 18.23
C GLU A 232 -18.88 -20.83 17.61
N TRP A 233 -17.59 -20.59 17.40
CA TRP A 233 -17.12 -19.46 16.61
C TRP A 233 -17.17 -19.81 15.13
N LYS A 234 -17.77 -18.93 14.34
CA LYS A 234 -17.80 -19.02 12.87
C LYS A 234 -17.77 -17.63 12.25
N TYR A 235 -17.65 -17.57 10.93
CA TYR A 235 -17.83 -16.29 10.24
C TYR A 235 -19.30 -15.95 10.01
N LEU A 236 -19.62 -14.66 10.10
CA LEU A 236 -20.85 -14.11 9.57
C LEU A 236 -21.01 -14.47 8.07
N SER A 237 -22.25 -14.65 7.62
CA SER A 237 -22.52 -14.97 6.22
C SER A 237 -22.08 -13.81 5.30
N ILE A 238 -21.48 -14.12 4.16
CA ILE A 238 -20.94 -13.11 3.23
C ILE A 238 -21.96 -12.04 2.84
N LYS A 239 -23.23 -12.43 2.63
CA LYS A 239 -24.31 -11.52 2.22
C LYS A 239 -24.82 -10.62 3.35
N GLN A 240 -24.49 -10.95 4.59
CA GLN A 240 -24.86 -10.16 5.77
C GLN A 240 -23.80 -9.13 6.13
N HIS A 241 -22.63 -9.18 5.48
CA HIS A 241 -21.59 -8.19 5.72
C HIS A 241 -21.94 -6.82 5.13
N PRO A 242 -21.53 -5.74 5.81
CA PRO A 242 -21.71 -4.39 5.27
C PRO A 242 -20.94 -4.26 3.96
N PHE A 243 -21.51 -3.49 3.03
CA PHE A 243 -20.91 -3.21 1.71
C PHE A 243 -20.69 -4.43 0.82
N TYR A 244 -21.19 -5.63 1.14
CA TYR A 244 -21.05 -6.80 0.27
C TYR A 244 -21.55 -6.49 -1.15
N SER A 245 -20.71 -6.76 -2.15
CA SER A 245 -21.05 -6.59 -3.57
C SER A 245 -20.13 -7.43 -4.46
N GLU A 246 -20.68 -7.97 -5.55
CA GLU A 246 -19.93 -8.67 -6.59
C GLU A 246 -19.69 -7.79 -7.83
N GLU A 247 -19.97 -6.47 -7.76
CA GLU A 247 -19.93 -5.58 -8.93
C GLU A 247 -18.58 -5.57 -9.66
N GLN A 248 -17.48 -5.69 -8.92
CA GLN A 248 -16.11 -5.68 -9.46
C GLN A 248 -15.83 -6.84 -10.44
N TYR A 249 -16.59 -7.94 -10.35
CA TYR A 249 -16.46 -9.08 -11.25
C TYR A 249 -17.31 -8.94 -12.53
N THR A 250 -18.14 -7.91 -12.61
CA THR A 250 -19.03 -7.71 -13.76
C THR A 250 -18.32 -6.90 -14.84
N PRO A 251 -18.39 -7.31 -16.12
CA PRO A 251 -17.81 -6.52 -17.21
C PRO A 251 -18.38 -5.10 -17.29
N ALA A 252 -19.62 -4.91 -16.82
CA ALA A 252 -20.29 -3.61 -16.81
C ALA A 252 -19.55 -2.56 -15.97
N PHE A 253 -18.83 -2.97 -14.92
CA PHE A 253 -18.12 -2.06 -14.02
C PHE A 253 -17.03 -1.26 -14.75
N TYR A 254 -16.22 -1.91 -15.60
CA TYR A 254 -15.06 -1.27 -16.23
C TYR A 254 -15.22 -1.05 -17.74
N LYS A 255 -16.36 -1.42 -18.36
CA LYS A 255 -16.60 -1.31 -19.81
C LYS A 255 -16.43 0.11 -20.38
N LYS A 256 -16.63 1.15 -19.56
CA LYS A 256 -16.55 2.56 -19.98
C LYS A 256 -15.19 3.21 -19.69
N HIS A 257 -14.23 2.44 -19.19
CA HIS A 257 -12.91 2.89 -18.79
C HIS A 257 -11.84 2.15 -19.59
N ALA A 258 -10.62 2.69 -19.65
CA ALA A 258 -9.51 2.04 -20.32
C ALA A 258 -9.19 0.67 -19.69
N ASP A 259 -9.28 0.58 -18.36
CA ASP A 259 -9.07 -0.63 -17.59
C ASP A 259 -9.80 -0.61 -16.23
N PHE A 260 -9.56 -1.66 -15.43
CA PHE A 260 -10.12 -1.78 -14.09
C PHE A 260 -9.54 -0.75 -13.11
N ILE A 261 -8.29 -0.34 -13.29
CA ILE A 261 -7.59 0.61 -12.42
C ILE A 261 -8.26 1.99 -12.56
N GLU A 262 -8.48 2.46 -13.78
CA GLU A 262 -9.19 3.71 -14.04
C GLU A 262 -10.64 3.66 -13.52
N ALA A 263 -11.34 2.54 -13.71
CA ALA A 263 -12.70 2.37 -13.22
C ALA A 263 -12.78 2.50 -11.68
N VAL A 264 -11.84 1.89 -10.96
CA VAL A 264 -11.71 2.04 -9.50
C VAL A 264 -11.40 3.50 -9.15
N ALA A 265 -10.40 4.11 -9.78
CA ALA A 265 -10.02 5.50 -9.52
C ALA A 265 -11.20 6.45 -9.64
N LYS A 266 -11.94 6.40 -10.76
CA LYS A 266 -13.10 7.26 -11.03
C LYS A 266 -14.28 7.01 -10.11
N ARG A 267 -14.41 5.79 -9.58
CA ARG A 267 -15.47 5.44 -8.62
C ARG A 267 -15.16 5.93 -7.21
N ILE A 268 -13.88 5.96 -6.83
CA ILE A 268 -13.41 6.42 -5.52
C ILE A 268 -13.25 7.94 -5.48
N ASP A 269 -12.69 8.52 -6.52
CA ASP A 269 -12.59 9.98 -6.68
C ASP A 269 -13.17 10.41 -8.03
N PRO A 270 -14.48 10.71 -8.09
CA PRO A 270 -15.11 11.20 -9.30
C PRO A 270 -14.78 12.67 -9.60
N THR A 271 -14.06 13.36 -8.70
CA THR A 271 -13.80 14.80 -8.80
C THR A 271 -12.94 15.10 -10.02
N GLU A 272 -13.39 16.06 -10.83
CA GLU A 272 -12.58 16.63 -11.90
C GLU A 272 -11.81 17.83 -11.37
N TYR A 273 -10.50 17.66 -11.17
CA TYR A 273 -9.63 18.72 -10.70
C TYR A 273 -9.18 19.62 -11.85
N HIS A 274 -9.14 20.93 -11.60
CA HIS A 274 -8.55 21.87 -12.54
C HIS A 274 -7.05 21.53 -12.75
N PRO A 275 -6.54 21.45 -13.99
CA PRO A 275 -5.16 21.05 -14.28
C PRO A 275 -4.08 21.72 -13.42
N MET A 276 -4.17 23.04 -13.30
CA MET A 276 -3.19 23.84 -12.55
C MET A 276 -3.24 23.51 -11.05
N GLU A 277 -4.43 23.35 -10.48
CA GLU A 277 -4.60 23.00 -9.07
C GLU A 277 -4.06 21.60 -8.80
N LYS A 278 -4.37 20.65 -9.69
CA LYS A 278 -3.87 19.27 -9.60
C LYS A 278 -2.33 19.24 -9.68
N MET A 279 -1.74 19.97 -10.62
CA MET A 279 -0.29 20.08 -10.77
C MET A 279 0.37 20.59 -9.48
N VAL A 280 -0.16 21.67 -8.89
CA VAL A 280 0.36 22.24 -7.64
C VAL A 280 0.28 21.22 -6.50
N LYS A 281 -0.86 20.56 -6.32
CA LYS A 281 -1.03 19.54 -5.26
C LYS A 281 -0.07 18.34 -5.42
N VAL A 282 0.15 17.90 -6.66
CA VAL A 282 1.14 16.85 -6.95
C VAL A 282 2.56 17.32 -6.64
N MET A 283 2.92 18.56 -7.02
CA MET A 283 4.22 19.15 -6.67
C MET A 283 4.42 19.28 -5.16
N GLU A 284 3.40 19.70 -4.41
CA GLU A 284 3.44 19.80 -2.95
C GLU A 284 3.66 18.42 -2.30
N LYS A 285 2.93 17.39 -2.77
CA LYS A 285 3.12 16.00 -2.31
C LYS A 285 4.54 15.53 -2.57
N ILE A 286 5.05 15.68 -3.79
CA ILE A 286 6.40 15.27 -4.16
C ILE A 286 7.42 16.02 -3.31
N THR A 287 7.24 17.33 -3.10
CA THR A 287 8.13 18.14 -2.26
C THR A 287 8.22 17.61 -0.83
N ARG A 288 7.09 17.20 -0.23
CA ARG A 288 7.09 16.55 1.10
C ARG A 288 7.88 15.23 1.07
N LEU A 289 7.66 14.38 0.08
CA LEU A 289 8.41 13.11 -0.07
C LEU A 289 9.91 13.35 -0.27
N LEU A 290 10.30 14.38 -1.02
CA LEU A 290 11.70 14.76 -1.21
C LEU A 290 12.36 15.24 0.09
N LYS A 291 11.63 15.97 0.95
CA LYS A 291 12.14 16.38 2.28
C LYS A 291 12.32 15.19 3.23
N GLU A 292 11.35 14.26 3.24
CA GLU A 292 11.47 13.01 4.00
C GLU A 292 12.65 12.18 3.49
N ARG A 293 12.80 12.08 2.17
CA ARG A 293 13.92 11.43 1.51
C ARG A 293 15.26 12.06 1.87
N ALA A 294 15.38 13.39 1.89
CA ALA A 294 16.61 14.07 2.28
C ALA A 294 17.09 13.65 3.67
N SER A 295 16.15 13.57 4.62
CA SER A 295 16.44 13.11 5.98
C SER A 295 16.94 11.66 6.00
N ALA A 296 16.28 10.76 5.25
CA ALA A 296 16.69 9.36 5.13
C ALA A 296 18.05 9.19 4.41
N VAL A 297 18.32 10.02 3.39
CA VAL A 297 19.58 10.00 2.64
C VAL A 297 20.75 10.37 3.55
N LEU A 298 20.60 11.46 4.31
CA LEU A 298 21.62 11.94 5.23
C LEU A 298 21.89 10.94 6.37
N ALA A 299 20.83 10.45 7.00
CA ALA A 299 20.95 9.46 8.08
C ALA A 299 21.65 8.19 7.58
N GLY A 300 21.24 7.69 6.41
CA GLY A 300 21.85 6.51 5.79
C GLY A 300 23.31 6.70 5.44
N TYR A 301 23.67 7.82 4.81
CA TYR A 301 25.06 8.12 4.46
C TYR A 301 25.96 8.15 5.70
N GLN A 302 25.53 8.85 6.76
CA GLN A 302 26.28 8.96 8.02
C GLN A 302 26.43 7.61 8.73
N GLN A 303 25.34 6.86 8.90
CA GLN A 303 25.37 5.58 9.62
C GLN A 303 26.14 4.52 8.84
N CYS A 304 25.91 4.41 7.53
CA CYS A 304 26.55 3.39 6.70
C CYS A 304 28.04 3.67 6.44
N ALA A 305 28.49 4.92 6.52
CA ALA A 305 29.91 5.27 6.50
C ALA A 305 30.62 4.83 7.79
N LYS A 306 29.96 4.92 8.95
CA LYS A 306 30.53 4.61 10.27
C LYS A 306 30.53 3.11 10.59
N GLU A 307 29.38 2.45 10.44
CA GLU A 307 29.17 1.07 10.92
C GLU A 307 29.21 0.04 9.80
N GLY A 308 29.14 0.50 8.55
CA GLY A 308 28.98 -0.35 7.38
C GLY A 308 27.55 -0.87 7.22
N CYS A 309 27.02 -0.82 6.00
CA CYS A 309 25.72 -1.38 5.66
C CYS A 309 25.87 -2.47 4.60
N ALA A 310 25.99 -3.72 5.02
CA ALA A 310 25.93 -4.84 4.09
C ALA A 310 24.50 -4.95 3.51
N ALA A 311 24.38 -5.26 2.22
CA ALA A 311 23.08 -5.45 1.59
C ALA A 311 22.26 -6.52 2.35
N GLY A 312 20.97 -6.25 2.58
CA GLY A 312 20.09 -7.14 3.35
C GLY A 312 20.26 -7.09 4.88
N SER A 313 21.18 -6.27 5.40
CA SER A 313 21.22 -5.96 6.84
C SER A 313 20.08 -5.02 7.24
N THR A 314 19.66 -5.05 8.51
CA THR A 314 18.61 -4.15 9.01
C THR A 314 18.92 -2.68 8.74
N LEU A 315 20.16 -2.23 8.97
CA LEU A 315 20.59 -0.86 8.67
C LEU A 315 20.49 -0.53 7.17
N TRP A 316 20.89 -1.45 6.30
CA TRP A 316 20.75 -1.26 4.86
C TRP A 316 19.28 -1.17 4.45
N GLU A 317 18.42 -2.05 4.96
CA GLU A 317 16.99 -2.05 4.63
C GLU A 317 16.32 -0.77 5.10
N ILE A 318 16.65 -0.25 6.29
CA ILE A 318 16.10 1.00 6.80
C ILE A 318 16.49 2.19 5.92
N HIS A 319 17.76 2.26 5.50
CA HIS A 319 18.31 3.44 4.81
C HIS A 319 18.31 3.38 3.29
N ASN A 320 18.01 2.21 2.71
CA ASN A 320 17.78 2.05 1.30
C ASN A 320 16.49 2.81 0.90
N THR A 321 16.59 3.67 -0.12
CA THR A 321 15.48 4.53 -0.55
C THR A 321 14.68 4.00 -1.74
N LEU A 322 14.91 2.77 -2.23
CA LEU A 322 14.29 2.24 -3.44
C LEU A 322 12.78 2.45 -3.50
N ASN A 323 12.03 2.04 -2.48
CA ASN A 323 10.57 2.21 -2.46
C ASN A 323 10.14 3.69 -2.50
N ARG A 324 10.89 4.57 -1.82
CA ARG A 324 10.62 6.03 -1.83
C ARG A 324 10.91 6.61 -3.21
N ASP A 325 12.01 6.16 -3.81
CA ASP A 325 12.47 6.59 -5.13
C ASP A 325 11.45 6.16 -6.20
N GLU A 326 10.96 4.92 -6.15
CA GLU A 326 9.88 4.41 -7.02
C GLU A 326 8.61 5.27 -6.92
N MET A 327 8.17 5.61 -5.70
CA MET A 327 6.98 6.45 -5.50
C MET A 327 7.18 7.88 -6.02
N ILE A 328 8.36 8.47 -5.79
CA ILE A 328 8.68 9.81 -6.31
C ILE A 328 8.70 9.80 -7.84
N ILE A 329 9.35 8.81 -8.45
CA ILE A 329 9.42 8.67 -9.91
C ILE A 329 8.02 8.54 -10.51
N LEU A 330 7.16 7.69 -9.93
CA LEU A 330 5.78 7.52 -10.39
C LEU A 330 4.98 8.84 -10.34
N LEU A 331 5.13 9.61 -9.26
CA LEU A 331 4.48 10.91 -9.13
C LEU A 331 5.07 11.95 -10.08
N MET A 332 6.38 11.90 -10.36
CA MET A 332 7.01 12.75 -11.38
C MET A 332 6.47 12.42 -12.78
N ASP A 333 6.32 11.14 -13.13
CA ASP A 333 5.71 10.72 -14.39
C ASP A 333 4.23 11.15 -14.49
N HIS A 334 3.51 11.14 -13.38
CA HIS A 334 2.16 11.68 -13.32
C HIS A 334 2.14 13.20 -13.55
N LEU A 335 3.04 13.93 -12.91
CA LEU A 335 3.20 15.37 -13.07
C LEU A 335 3.53 15.74 -14.53
N SER A 336 4.47 15.02 -15.16
CA SER A 336 4.81 15.18 -16.57
C SER A 336 3.58 15.02 -17.46
N ARG A 337 2.77 13.98 -17.24
CA ARG A 337 1.52 13.76 -18.00
C ARG A 337 0.51 14.88 -17.81
N ILE A 338 0.37 15.43 -16.60
CA ILE A 338 -0.50 16.60 -16.37
C ILE A 338 -0.01 17.78 -17.22
N ILE A 339 1.29 18.12 -17.13
CA ILE A 339 1.88 19.25 -17.86
C ILE A 339 1.71 19.09 -19.38
N GLU A 340 1.97 17.89 -19.91
CA GLU A 340 1.87 17.59 -21.34
C GLU A 340 0.43 17.61 -21.86
N SER A 341 -0.52 17.06 -21.10
CA SER A 341 -1.92 16.91 -21.54
C SER A 341 -2.76 18.20 -21.43
N THR A 342 -2.29 19.19 -20.68
CA THR A 342 -3.11 20.36 -20.31
C THR A 342 -2.62 21.68 -20.93
N HIS A 343 -1.66 21.60 -21.85
CA HIS A 343 -1.07 22.76 -22.56
C HIS A 343 -0.66 23.90 -21.63
N LEU A 344 -0.23 23.58 -20.41
CA LEU A 344 0.27 24.58 -19.46
C LEU A 344 1.52 25.27 -20.02
N ASN A 345 1.70 26.54 -19.67
CA ASN A 345 2.88 27.30 -20.06
C ASN A 345 4.14 26.65 -19.42
N LYS A 346 5.01 26.07 -20.25
CA LYS A 346 6.14 25.26 -19.79
C LYS A 346 7.17 26.09 -19.03
N GLU A 347 7.36 27.33 -19.45
CA GLU A 347 8.27 28.29 -18.82
C GLU A 347 7.78 28.65 -17.41
N MET A 348 6.49 28.96 -17.25
CA MET A 348 5.88 29.20 -15.95
C MET A 348 5.99 27.99 -15.03
N VAL A 349 5.72 26.78 -15.53
CA VAL A 349 5.84 25.54 -14.75
C VAL A 349 7.30 25.32 -14.31
N LYS A 350 8.26 25.55 -15.22
CA LYS A 350 9.68 25.48 -14.90
C LYS A 350 10.07 26.48 -13.81
N GLU A 351 9.68 27.74 -13.93
CA GLU A 351 9.94 28.77 -12.91
C GLU A 351 9.37 28.38 -11.53
N MET A 352 8.15 27.83 -11.51
CA MET A 352 7.56 27.31 -10.27
C MET A 352 8.40 26.18 -9.66
N MET A 353 8.87 25.22 -10.48
CA MET A 353 9.73 24.14 -9.99
C MET A 353 11.10 24.65 -9.51
N GLU A 354 11.68 25.64 -10.20
CA GLU A 354 12.95 26.24 -9.80
C GLU A 354 12.83 27.03 -8.48
N SER A 355 11.65 27.57 -8.18
CA SER A 355 11.39 28.28 -6.90
C SER A 355 11.35 27.37 -5.67
N VAL A 356 11.15 26.06 -5.85
CA VAL A 356 11.10 25.08 -4.76
C VAL A 356 12.48 24.48 -4.53
N VAL A 357 13.13 24.90 -3.44
CA VAL A 357 14.47 24.43 -3.05
C VAL A 357 14.39 23.33 -1.98
N ILE A 358 15.09 22.22 -2.20
CA ILE A 358 15.22 21.10 -1.27
C ILE A 358 16.66 21.07 -0.74
N GLN A 359 16.83 21.22 0.58
CA GLN A 359 18.12 21.05 1.23
C GLN A 359 18.48 19.56 1.30
N ILE A 360 19.65 19.18 0.76
CA ILE A 360 20.06 17.77 0.66
C ILE A 360 21.30 17.43 1.50
N ALA A 361 22.08 18.43 1.91
CA ALA A 361 23.17 18.33 2.88
C ALA A 361 23.50 19.72 3.45
N GLU A 362 24.45 19.82 4.37
CA GLU A 362 24.97 21.12 4.79
C GLU A 362 25.54 21.88 3.57
N ASN A 363 25.10 23.12 3.37
CA ASN A 363 25.49 23.98 2.24
C ASN A 363 25.20 23.40 0.84
N ARG A 364 24.26 22.46 0.72
CA ARG A 364 23.88 21.88 -0.57
C ARG A 364 22.37 21.71 -0.71
N SER A 365 21.86 22.18 -1.84
CA SER A 365 20.46 22.09 -2.22
C SER A 365 20.31 21.67 -3.68
N VAL A 366 19.11 21.21 -4.02
CA VAL A 366 18.64 21.02 -5.40
C VAL A 366 17.30 21.71 -5.55
N THR A 367 16.97 22.17 -6.75
CA THR A 367 15.61 22.63 -7.04
C THR A 367 14.69 21.44 -7.34
N PHE A 368 13.38 21.64 -7.27
CA PHE A 368 12.43 20.64 -7.74
C PHE A 368 12.65 20.33 -9.23
N TYR A 369 13.02 21.34 -10.03
CA TYR A 369 13.29 21.15 -11.46
C TYR A 369 14.51 20.26 -11.71
N ASP A 370 15.57 20.40 -10.91
CA ASP A 370 16.73 19.49 -10.96
C ASP A 370 16.30 18.05 -10.67
N VAL A 371 15.43 17.86 -9.68
CA VAL A 371 14.92 16.53 -9.34
C VAL A 371 14.01 15.98 -10.44
N TYR A 372 13.09 16.79 -10.96
CA TYR A 372 12.18 16.41 -12.05
C TYR A 372 12.97 15.85 -13.25
N ARG A 373 14.10 16.47 -13.59
CA ARG A 373 14.99 16.00 -14.66
C ARG A 373 15.81 14.75 -14.34
N ASN A 374 16.14 14.53 -13.06
CA ASN A 374 17.16 13.55 -12.66
C ASN A 374 16.64 12.41 -11.78
N CYS A 375 15.36 12.39 -11.41
CA CYS A 375 14.80 11.42 -10.46
C CYS A 375 14.95 9.95 -10.91
N SER A 376 14.95 9.68 -12.22
CA SER A 376 15.24 8.34 -12.78
C SER A 376 16.67 7.85 -12.52
N TRP A 377 17.56 8.77 -12.10
CA TRP A 377 18.94 8.50 -11.71
C TRP A 377 19.15 8.60 -10.22
N PHE A 378 18.12 8.48 -9.39
CA PHE A 378 18.34 8.36 -7.95
C PHE A 378 19.07 7.05 -7.63
N SER A 379 20.17 7.14 -6.88
CA SER A 379 20.72 5.94 -6.25
C SER A 379 19.97 5.64 -4.96
N PRO A 380 19.36 4.44 -4.83
CA PRO A 380 18.73 4.02 -3.60
C PRO A 380 19.75 3.54 -2.55
N HIS A 381 21.00 3.34 -2.96
CA HIS A 381 22.00 2.63 -2.16
C HIS A 381 22.58 3.55 -1.08
N PRO A 382 22.56 3.15 0.21
CA PRO A 382 22.84 4.07 1.29
C PRO A 382 24.31 4.45 1.45
N LYS A 383 25.24 3.72 0.81
CA LYS A 383 26.68 4.06 0.81
C LYS A 383 27.08 5.02 -0.30
N ASP A 384 26.20 5.26 -1.26
CA ASP A 384 26.53 6.11 -2.38
C ASP A 384 26.61 7.57 -1.91
N SER A 385 27.47 8.36 -2.56
CA SER A 385 27.58 9.79 -2.27
C SER A 385 26.22 10.49 -2.35
N ILE A 386 26.03 11.54 -1.54
CA ILE A 386 24.78 12.31 -1.51
C ILE A 386 24.38 12.75 -2.93
N GLU A 387 25.32 13.20 -3.74
CA GLU A 387 25.13 13.61 -5.14
C GLU A 387 24.56 12.49 -6.01
N ALA A 388 25.10 11.28 -5.90
CA ALA A 388 24.60 10.11 -6.63
C ALA A 388 23.19 9.73 -6.17
N ARG A 389 22.93 9.80 -4.86
CA ARG A 389 21.59 9.57 -4.33
C ARG A 389 20.58 10.62 -4.79
N TRP A 390 21.02 11.78 -5.26
CA TRP A 390 20.15 12.84 -5.84
C TRP A 390 20.23 12.94 -7.36
N GLY A 391 20.82 11.94 -8.05
CA GLY A 391 20.89 11.91 -9.51
C GLY A 391 21.84 12.93 -10.13
N LEU A 392 22.63 13.62 -9.33
CA LEU A 392 23.60 14.63 -9.79
C LEU A 392 24.85 14.00 -10.41
N LYS A 393 25.00 12.67 -10.28
CA LYS A 393 26.11 11.88 -10.86
C LYS A 393 25.64 10.92 -11.96
N LYS A 394 24.69 11.37 -12.79
CA LYS A 394 24.08 10.59 -13.88
C LYS A 394 25.10 9.74 -14.67
N CYS A 395 26.20 10.33 -15.14
CA CYS A 395 27.20 9.61 -15.93
C CYS A 395 27.95 8.51 -15.15
N GLU A 396 28.25 8.74 -13.87
CA GLU A 396 28.85 7.73 -13.00
C GLU A 396 27.89 6.56 -12.77
N MET A 397 26.60 6.89 -12.59
CA MET A 397 25.56 5.90 -12.38
C MET A 397 25.29 5.06 -13.62
N ILE A 398 25.21 5.67 -14.81
CA ILE A 398 25.06 4.94 -16.07
C ILE A 398 26.23 3.95 -16.24
N ARG A 399 27.48 4.40 -16.02
CA ARG A 399 28.66 3.52 -16.09
C ARG A 399 28.60 2.37 -15.09
N THR A 400 28.19 2.66 -13.85
CA THR A 400 28.05 1.65 -12.80
C THR A 400 26.99 0.61 -13.18
N GLN A 401 25.82 1.03 -13.67
CA GLN A 401 24.76 0.12 -14.12
C GLN A 401 25.18 -0.71 -15.34
N ILE A 402 25.93 -0.13 -16.28
CA ILE A 402 26.52 -0.87 -17.41
C ILE A 402 27.45 -1.98 -16.89
N GLN A 403 28.30 -1.67 -15.92
CA GLN A 403 29.19 -2.67 -15.34
C GLN A 403 28.40 -3.75 -14.61
N THR A 404 27.42 -3.38 -13.78
CA THR A 404 26.55 -4.33 -13.09
C THR A 404 25.82 -5.26 -14.07
N ALA A 405 25.26 -4.73 -15.16
CA ALA A 405 24.57 -5.55 -16.16
C ALA A 405 25.53 -6.54 -16.85
N ARG A 406 26.77 -6.13 -17.13
CA ARG A 406 27.82 -7.02 -17.66
C ARG A 406 28.18 -8.12 -16.66
N ASP A 407 28.35 -7.77 -15.39
CA ASP A 407 28.65 -8.71 -14.32
C ASP A 407 27.50 -9.72 -14.13
N CYS A 408 26.25 -9.27 -14.23
CA CYS A 408 25.07 -10.14 -14.21
C CYS A 408 25.04 -11.12 -15.39
N ILE A 409 25.35 -10.67 -16.61
CA ILE A 409 25.48 -11.56 -17.78
C ILE A 409 26.53 -12.63 -17.52
N ALA A 410 27.73 -12.24 -17.06
CA ALA A 410 28.80 -13.17 -16.74
C ALA A 410 28.40 -14.16 -15.63
N PHE A 411 27.64 -13.71 -14.63
CA PHE A 411 27.12 -14.56 -13.57
C PHE A 411 26.10 -15.59 -14.10
N PHE A 412 25.14 -15.19 -14.93
CA PHE A 412 24.18 -16.10 -15.55
C PHE A 412 24.88 -17.16 -16.40
N GLU A 413 25.81 -16.74 -17.25
CA GLU A 413 26.64 -17.63 -18.06
C GLU A 413 27.39 -18.66 -17.20
N LYS A 414 28.08 -18.20 -16.16
CA LYS A 414 28.90 -19.07 -15.32
C LYS A 414 28.06 -20.03 -14.47
N THR A 415 26.92 -19.57 -13.96
CA THR A 415 26.18 -20.26 -12.89
C THR A 415 25.06 -21.15 -13.43
N TYR A 416 24.33 -20.68 -14.43
CA TYR A 416 23.08 -21.32 -14.87
C TYR A 416 23.17 -21.98 -16.23
N ARG A 417 24.10 -21.59 -17.11
CA ARG A 417 24.19 -22.08 -18.50
C ARG A 417 24.10 -23.60 -18.64
N LYS A 418 24.76 -24.34 -17.75
CA LYS A 418 24.77 -25.82 -17.75
C LYS A 418 23.53 -26.45 -17.12
N ARG A 419 22.86 -25.76 -16.19
CA ARG A 419 21.72 -26.28 -15.42
C ARG A 419 20.40 -25.98 -16.08
N ASP A 420 20.27 -24.78 -16.64
CA ASP A 420 19.06 -24.27 -17.29
C ASP A 420 19.45 -23.23 -18.35
N SER A 421 19.66 -23.70 -19.59
CA SER A 421 20.07 -22.85 -20.70
C SER A 421 18.98 -21.86 -21.09
N GLN A 422 17.70 -22.25 -21.02
CA GLN A 422 16.57 -21.39 -21.36
C GLN A 422 16.45 -20.21 -20.39
N TYR A 423 16.55 -20.48 -19.08
CA TYR A 423 16.56 -19.42 -18.07
C TYR A 423 17.78 -18.51 -18.24
N THR A 424 18.95 -19.08 -18.54
CA THR A 424 20.18 -18.31 -18.79
C THR A 424 20.01 -17.37 -20.00
N ASP A 425 19.50 -17.87 -21.12
CA ASP A 425 19.24 -17.06 -22.32
C ASP A 425 18.21 -15.97 -22.06
N PHE A 426 17.16 -16.28 -21.31
CA PHE A 426 16.20 -15.27 -20.87
C PHE A 426 16.86 -14.17 -20.04
N GLY A 427 17.61 -14.53 -19.00
CA GLY A 427 18.31 -13.58 -18.13
C GLY A 427 19.29 -12.69 -18.89
N ILE A 428 20.10 -13.28 -19.78
CA ILE A 428 21.06 -12.54 -20.60
C ILE A 428 20.38 -11.57 -21.55
N ARG A 429 19.31 -11.99 -22.26
CA ARG A 429 18.57 -11.09 -23.15
C ARG A 429 18.01 -9.88 -22.41
N GLN A 430 17.49 -10.07 -21.19
CA GLN A 430 17.01 -8.96 -20.36
C GLN A 430 18.16 -7.97 -20.02
N GLN A 431 19.33 -8.48 -19.63
CA GLN A 431 20.49 -7.63 -19.32
C GLN A 431 21.08 -6.94 -20.55
N GLN A 432 21.06 -7.58 -21.71
CA GLN A 432 21.49 -6.97 -22.98
C GLN A 432 20.59 -5.81 -23.39
N GLU A 433 19.27 -5.93 -23.19
CA GLU A 433 18.33 -4.85 -23.44
C GLU A 433 18.57 -3.66 -22.48
N ILE A 434 18.88 -3.93 -21.21
CA ILE A 434 19.30 -2.89 -20.25
C ILE A 434 20.57 -2.20 -20.74
N LEU A 435 21.59 -2.96 -21.15
CA LEU A 435 22.84 -2.40 -21.69
C LEU A 435 22.60 -1.52 -22.92
N ARG A 436 21.74 -1.94 -23.85
CA ARG A 436 21.40 -1.14 -25.02
C ARG A 436 20.84 0.22 -24.63
N ARG A 437 19.84 0.25 -23.74
CA ARG A 437 19.21 1.49 -23.24
C ARG A 437 20.20 2.40 -22.52
N LEU A 438 21.07 1.82 -21.67
CA LEU A 438 22.07 2.59 -20.94
C LEU A 438 23.12 3.19 -21.86
N ASN A 439 23.54 2.47 -22.90
CA ASN A 439 24.48 3.02 -23.89
C ASN A 439 23.85 4.15 -24.72
N GLU A 440 22.58 4.00 -25.13
CA GLU A 440 21.85 5.08 -25.82
C GLU A 440 21.76 6.34 -24.96
N GLU A 441 21.47 6.16 -23.67
CA GLU A 441 21.38 7.27 -22.73
C GLU A 441 22.75 7.87 -22.40
N LEU A 442 23.81 7.07 -22.36
CA LEU A 442 25.20 7.53 -22.23
C LEU A 442 25.57 8.47 -23.40
N MET A 443 25.20 8.09 -24.62
CA MET A 443 25.43 8.88 -25.84
C MET A 443 24.58 10.16 -25.83
N ARG A 444 23.30 10.08 -25.41
CA ARG A 444 22.40 11.24 -25.33
C ARG A 444 22.82 12.26 -24.27
N SER A 445 23.50 11.82 -23.22
CA SER A 445 23.84 12.65 -22.07
C SER A 445 25.24 13.28 -22.15
N ASP A 446 25.93 13.18 -23.29
CA ASP A 446 27.29 13.69 -23.52
C ASP A 446 28.31 13.28 -22.44
N CYS A 447 28.10 12.12 -21.81
CA CYS A 447 28.93 11.65 -20.70
C CYS A 447 30.39 11.35 -21.11
N HIS A 448 30.70 11.33 -22.40
CA HIS A 448 32.03 11.06 -22.93
C HIS A 448 33.04 12.21 -22.73
N LEU A 449 32.57 13.45 -22.51
CA LEU A 449 33.43 14.64 -22.46
C LEU A 449 34.08 14.90 -21.10
N THR A 450 33.65 14.24 -20.03
CA THR A 450 34.14 14.53 -18.66
C THR A 450 35.32 13.66 -18.23
N ALA A 451 35.81 12.73 -19.05
CA ALA A 451 36.90 11.82 -18.69
C ALA A 451 38.31 12.38 -18.95
N SER A 452 38.42 13.59 -19.51
CA SER A 452 39.68 14.13 -20.04
C SER A 452 40.20 15.40 -19.35
N VAL A 453 39.63 15.83 -18.22
CA VAL A 453 40.15 16.99 -17.46
C VAL A 453 40.50 16.56 -16.04
N ASN A 454 41.66 15.93 -15.90
CA ASN A 454 42.48 15.90 -14.69
C ASN A 454 43.91 15.81 -15.21
N TYR A 455 44.50 16.96 -15.50
CA TYR A 455 45.94 17.15 -15.68
C TYR A 455 46.48 17.89 -14.47
#